data_AF-A0A7Y3V910-F1
#
_entry.id   AF-A0A7Y3V910-F1
#
_cell.length_a   1.000
_cell.length_b   1.000
_cell.length_c   1.000
_cell.angle_alpha   90.00
_cell.angle_beta   90.00
_cell.angle_gamma   90.00
#
_symmetry.space_group_name_H-M   'P 1'
#
loop_
_entity.id
_entity.type
_entity.pdbx_description
1 polymer ?
#
loop_
_entity_poly.entity_id
_entity_poly.type
_entity_poly.pdbx_seq_one_letter_code
_entity_poly.pdbx_strand_id
1 'polypeptide(L)'
;MVKPLQQMASKIIEEEILKRMEEERKQETINKLSAEIQEVSSVMEQIGCSAEDITNISKEVQSITYNLEEEISNINKVLDFIKNVAKQTNLLGLNAAIEAARAGENGKGFSVVAGEIRKLSSNSSDSLKDIEDTLKEIKEVILKISNIVDVNLAKSKEQVEGIENVEKNIASIRDEILGITM
;
A
#
# COMPACT_ATOMS: atom_id res chain seq x y z
N MET A 1 -77.56 14.49 -34.44
CA MET A 1 -76.45 13.67 -34.99
C MET A 1 -75.05 14.16 -34.59
N VAL A 2 -74.89 15.24 -33.80
CA VAL A 2 -73.56 15.84 -33.51
C VAL A 2 -72.88 15.30 -32.24
N LYS A 3 -73.65 14.86 -31.24
CA LYS A 3 -73.12 14.28 -29.98
C LYS A 3 -72.16 13.07 -30.15
N PRO A 4 -72.43 12.11 -31.05
CA PRO A 4 -71.53 10.97 -31.26
C PRO A 4 -70.19 11.38 -31.86
N LEU A 5 -70.20 12.36 -32.79
CA LEU A 5 -68.99 12.85 -33.46
C LEU A 5 -68.09 13.64 -32.50
N GLN A 6 -68.69 14.47 -31.63
CA GLN A 6 -67.96 15.19 -30.57
C GLN A 6 -67.34 14.25 -29.54
N GLN A 7 -68.05 13.20 -29.11
CA GLN A 7 -67.50 12.20 -28.20
C GLN A 7 -66.33 11.42 -28.83
N MET A 8 -66.45 11.06 -30.12
CA MET A 8 -65.38 10.37 -30.84
C MET A 8 -64.15 11.26 -31.02
N ALA A 9 -64.34 12.54 -31.37
CA ALA A 9 -63.24 13.51 -31.46
C ALA A 9 -62.55 13.73 -30.12
N SER A 10 -63.30 13.86 -29.02
CA SER A 10 -62.74 14.00 -27.67
C SER A 10 -61.90 12.79 -27.28
N LYS A 11 -62.36 11.58 -27.58
CA LYS A 11 -61.65 10.34 -27.25
C LYS A 11 -60.35 10.17 -28.04
N ILE A 12 -60.36 10.53 -29.32
CA ILE A 12 -59.16 10.54 -30.17
C ILE A 12 -58.13 11.54 -29.63
N ILE A 13 -58.57 12.74 -29.22
CA ILE A 13 -57.68 13.75 -28.63
C ILE A 13 -57.11 13.27 -27.29
N GLU A 14 -57.92 12.66 -26.43
CA GLU A 14 -57.44 12.06 -25.17
C GLU A 14 -56.40 10.96 -25.42
N GLU A 15 -56.65 10.05 -26.37
CA GLU A 15 -55.70 8.98 -26.73
C GLU A 15 -54.39 9.55 -27.30
N GLU A 16 -54.46 10.60 -28.12
CA GLU A 16 -53.29 11.25 -28.71
C GLU A 16 -52.46 12.00 -27.65
N ILE A 17 -53.12 12.68 -26.69
CA ILE A 17 -52.45 13.34 -25.56
C ILE A 17 -51.76 12.30 -24.67
N LEU A 18 -52.43 11.18 -24.35
CA LEU A 18 -51.86 10.09 -23.56
C LEU A 18 -50.60 9.51 -24.20
N LYS A 19 -50.63 9.24 -25.52
CA LYS A 19 -49.46 8.75 -26.25
C LYS A 19 -48.28 9.72 -26.21
N ARG A 20 -48.53 11.01 -26.46
CA ARG A 20 -47.47 12.05 -26.39
C ARG A 20 -46.86 12.16 -25.00
N MET A 21 -47.69 12.11 -23.95
CA MET A 21 -47.20 12.12 -22.56
C MET A 21 -46.35 10.88 -22.24
N GLU A 22 -46.70 9.71 -22.78
CA GLU A 22 -45.89 8.50 -22.62
C GLU A 22 -44.55 8.59 -23.36
N GLU A 23 -44.53 9.15 -24.57
CA GLU A 23 -43.31 9.41 -25.34
C GLU A 23 -42.39 10.42 -24.64
N GLU A 24 -42.94 11.54 -24.16
CA GLU A 24 -42.18 12.54 -23.39
C GLU A 24 -41.57 11.93 -22.12
N ARG A 25 -42.35 11.10 -21.39
CA ARG A 25 -41.85 10.43 -20.18
C ARG A 25 -40.75 9.42 -20.49
N LYS A 26 -40.87 8.68 -21.61
CA LYS A 26 -39.80 7.78 -22.08
C LYS A 26 -38.54 8.57 -22.41
N GLN A 27 -38.66 9.66 -23.16
CA GLN A 27 -37.51 10.50 -23.53
C GLN A 27 -36.83 11.11 -22.30
N GLU A 28 -37.60 11.59 -21.32
CA GLU A 28 -37.04 12.11 -20.07
C GLU A 28 -36.26 11.03 -19.31
N THR A 29 -36.80 9.79 -19.26
CA THR A 29 -36.14 8.65 -18.62
C THR A 29 -34.84 8.26 -19.34
N ILE A 30 -34.85 8.25 -20.68
CA ILE A 30 -33.66 7.97 -21.51
C ILE A 30 -32.57 9.02 -21.28
N ASN A 31 -32.94 10.30 -21.22
CA ASN A 31 -31.99 11.39 -21.00
C ASN A 31 -31.35 11.28 -19.61
N LYS A 32 -32.14 10.98 -18.57
CA LYS A 32 -31.64 10.75 -17.21
C LYS A 32 -30.69 9.56 -17.17
N LEU A 33 -31.08 8.42 -17.74
CA LEU A 33 -30.25 7.21 -17.76
C LEU A 33 -28.94 7.44 -18.53
N SER A 34 -28.98 8.17 -19.64
CA SER A 34 -27.77 8.52 -20.41
C SER A 34 -26.80 9.39 -19.60
N ALA A 35 -27.33 10.34 -18.82
CA ALA A 35 -26.53 11.17 -17.93
C ALA A 35 -25.89 10.35 -16.80
N GLU A 36 -26.67 9.45 -16.16
CA GLU A 36 -26.16 8.53 -15.13
C GLU A 36 -25.06 7.62 -15.68
N ILE A 37 -25.23 7.07 -16.89
CA ILE A 37 -24.20 6.25 -17.55
C ILE A 37 -22.92 7.04 -17.76
N GLN A 38 -23.02 8.30 -18.22
CA GLN A 38 -21.85 9.13 -18.44
C GLN A 38 -21.13 9.46 -17.13
N GLU A 39 -21.87 9.67 -16.04
CA GLU A 39 -21.31 9.83 -14.70
C GLU A 39 -20.59 8.55 -14.25
N VAL A 40 -21.21 7.38 -14.39
CA VAL A 40 -20.57 6.10 -14.04
C VAL A 40 -19.31 5.85 -14.88
N SER A 41 -19.33 6.12 -16.19
CA SER A 41 -18.14 6.01 -17.05
C SER A 41 -16.98 6.89 -16.55
N SER A 42 -17.28 8.14 -16.17
CA SER A 42 -16.28 9.07 -15.62
C SER A 42 -15.68 8.54 -14.32
N VAL A 43 -16.51 8.01 -13.43
CA VAL A 43 -16.06 7.40 -12.18
C VAL A 43 -15.20 6.16 -12.44
N MET A 44 -15.56 5.31 -13.41
CA MET A 44 -14.76 4.13 -13.78
C MET A 44 -13.37 4.51 -14.31
N GLU A 45 -13.28 5.54 -15.15
CA GLU A 45 -12.00 6.08 -15.63
C GLU A 45 -11.12 6.56 -14.47
N GLN A 46 -11.70 7.28 -13.51
CA GLN A 46 -10.99 7.72 -12.30
C GLN A 46 -10.49 6.56 -11.44
N ILE A 47 -11.29 5.50 -11.28
CA ILE A 47 -10.88 4.30 -10.54
C ILE A 47 -9.75 3.58 -11.30
N GLY A 48 -9.81 3.53 -12.63
CA GLY A 48 -8.76 2.95 -13.46
C GLY A 48 -7.41 3.65 -13.28
N CYS A 49 -7.40 4.98 -13.36
CA CYS A 49 -6.21 5.79 -13.07
C CYS A 49 -5.70 5.56 -11.64
N SER A 50 -6.60 5.51 -10.66
CA SER A 50 -6.23 5.27 -9.26
C SER A 50 -5.59 3.89 -9.05
N ALA A 51 -6.08 2.86 -9.75
CA ALA A 51 -5.51 1.51 -9.70
C ALA A 51 -4.09 1.47 -10.30
N GLU A 52 -3.86 2.22 -11.38
CA GLU A 52 -2.51 2.39 -11.98
C GLU A 52 -1.56 3.12 -11.01
N ASP A 53 -2.01 4.21 -10.38
CA ASP A 53 -1.24 4.94 -9.37
C ASP A 53 -0.85 4.04 -8.19
N ILE A 54 -1.80 3.23 -7.68
CA ILE A 54 -1.53 2.24 -6.63
C ILE A 54 -0.44 1.26 -7.08
N THR A 55 -0.48 0.81 -8.33
CA THR A 55 0.53 -0.12 -8.86
C THR A 55 1.91 0.53 -8.91
N ASN A 56 1.99 1.78 -9.34
CA ASN A 56 3.26 2.52 -9.43
C ASN A 56 3.85 2.81 -8.04
N ILE A 57 3.02 3.30 -7.10
CA ILE A 57 3.42 3.53 -5.72
C ILE A 57 3.87 2.22 -5.06
N SER A 58 3.14 1.12 -5.30
CA SER A 58 3.48 -0.20 -4.75
C SER A 58 4.86 -0.69 -5.22
N LYS A 59 5.20 -0.47 -6.50
CA LYS A 59 6.54 -0.77 -7.05
C LYS A 59 7.63 0.09 -6.42
N GLU A 60 7.35 1.37 -6.19
CA GLU A 60 8.29 2.28 -5.52
C GLU A 60 8.56 1.83 -4.07
N VAL A 61 7.49 1.51 -3.32
CA VAL A 61 7.60 0.98 -1.95
C VAL A 61 8.39 -0.34 -1.93
N GLN A 62 8.19 -1.22 -2.92
CA GLN A 62 8.97 -2.45 -3.05
C GLN A 62 10.47 -2.17 -3.24
N SER A 63 10.82 -1.21 -4.09
CA SER A 63 12.21 -0.78 -4.30
C SER A 63 12.83 -0.20 -3.01
N ILE A 64 12.09 0.65 -2.29
CA ILE A 64 12.53 1.21 -1.00
C ILE A 64 12.76 0.08 0.02
N THR A 65 11.85 -0.88 0.09
CA THR A 65 11.92 -2.03 1.00
C THR A 65 13.16 -2.88 0.70
N TYR A 66 13.46 -3.13 -0.57
CA TYR A 66 14.67 -3.83 -0.99
C TYR A 66 15.96 -3.09 -0.57
N ASN A 67 16.02 -1.77 -0.79
CA ASN A 67 17.18 -0.98 -0.38
C ASN A 67 17.36 -0.99 1.15
N LEU A 68 16.27 -0.94 1.92
CA LEU A 68 16.33 -1.04 3.38
C LEU A 68 16.87 -2.39 3.85
N GLU A 69 16.52 -3.49 3.17
CA GLU A 69 17.09 -4.81 3.47
C GLU A 69 18.61 -4.85 3.23
N GLU A 70 19.08 -4.22 2.15
CA GLU A 70 20.52 -4.10 1.86
C GLU A 70 21.24 -3.26 2.92
N GLU A 71 20.67 -2.12 3.32
CA GLU A 71 21.22 -1.27 4.38
C GLU A 71 21.32 -2.03 5.71
N ILE A 72 20.27 -2.78 6.10
CA ILE A 72 20.30 -3.62 7.31
C ILE A 72 21.41 -4.68 7.20
N SER A 73 21.59 -5.30 6.03
CA SER A 73 22.68 -6.26 5.80
C SER A 73 24.06 -5.61 5.98
N ASN A 74 24.24 -4.38 5.47
CA ASN A 74 25.47 -3.63 5.61
C ASN A 74 25.74 -3.23 7.07
N ILE A 75 24.72 -2.78 7.80
CA ILE A 75 24.82 -2.47 9.23
C ILE A 75 25.24 -3.73 10.01
N ASN A 76 24.64 -4.89 9.74
CA ASN A 76 25.02 -6.14 10.41
C ASN A 76 26.52 -6.48 10.23
N LYS A 77 27.09 -6.27 9.03
CA LYS A 77 28.53 -6.46 8.79
C LYS A 77 29.39 -5.51 9.65
N VAL A 78 28.95 -4.26 9.83
CA VAL A 78 29.62 -3.29 10.69
C VAL A 78 29.51 -3.71 12.15
N LEU A 79 28.35 -4.18 12.60
CA LEU A 79 28.15 -4.68 13.97
C LEU A 79 29.06 -5.89 14.25
N ASP A 80 29.18 -6.83 13.31
CA ASP A 80 30.08 -7.97 13.43
C ASP A 80 31.54 -7.52 13.58
N PHE A 81 31.97 -6.51 12.83
CA PHE A 81 33.29 -5.92 12.98
C PHE A 81 33.50 -5.32 14.37
N ILE A 82 32.55 -4.50 14.86
CA ILE A 82 32.64 -3.87 16.19
C ILE A 82 32.61 -4.93 17.30
N LYS A 83 31.80 -5.99 17.15
CA LYS A 83 31.75 -7.13 18.07
C LYS A 83 33.10 -7.83 18.18
N ASN A 84 33.78 -8.02 17.05
CA ASN A 84 35.14 -8.56 17.03
C ASN A 84 36.13 -7.62 17.73
N VAL A 85 36.03 -6.30 17.51
CA VAL A 85 36.86 -5.31 18.22
C VAL A 85 36.62 -5.33 19.72
N ALA A 86 35.36 -5.36 20.18
CA ALA A 86 35.01 -5.46 21.59
C ALA A 86 35.56 -6.74 22.22
N LYS A 87 35.46 -7.88 21.53
CA LYS A 87 36.01 -9.16 21.98
C LYS A 87 37.54 -9.14 22.10
N GLN A 88 38.23 -8.57 21.10
CA GLN A 88 39.69 -8.40 21.13
C GLN A 88 40.13 -7.44 22.25
N THR A 89 39.38 -6.36 22.45
CA THR A 89 39.67 -5.37 23.51
C THR A 89 39.47 -5.97 24.90
N ASN A 90 38.44 -6.80 25.09
CA ASN A 90 38.26 -7.55 26.32
C ASN A 90 39.42 -8.53 26.58
N LEU A 91 39.92 -9.21 25.54
CA LEU A 91 41.08 -10.11 25.65
C LEU A 91 42.37 -9.35 25.99
N LEU A 92 42.58 -8.18 25.36
CA LEU A 92 43.70 -7.30 25.69
C LEU A 92 43.63 -6.82 27.15
N GLY A 93 42.45 -6.40 27.61
CA GLY A 93 42.21 -6.03 29.01
C GLY A 93 42.45 -7.20 29.97
N LEU A 94 42.09 -8.42 29.60
CA LEU A 94 42.38 -9.63 30.38
C LEU A 94 43.89 -9.87 30.50
N ASN A 95 44.62 -9.81 29.39
CA ASN A 95 46.08 -9.98 29.39
C ASN A 95 46.77 -8.90 30.23
N ALA A 96 46.31 -7.64 30.14
CA ALA A 96 46.81 -6.55 30.96
C ALA A 96 46.54 -6.77 32.46
N ALA A 97 45.36 -7.30 32.83
CA ALA A 97 45.04 -7.63 34.21
C ALA A 97 45.94 -8.76 34.76
N ILE A 98 46.24 -9.77 33.95
CA ILE A 98 47.16 -10.86 34.31
C ILE A 98 48.58 -10.31 34.55
N GLU A 99 49.08 -9.47 33.66
CA GLU A 99 50.43 -8.91 33.79
C GLU A 99 50.52 -7.92 34.96
N ALA A 100 49.47 -7.14 35.19
CA ALA A 100 49.35 -6.27 36.37
C ALA A 100 49.39 -7.07 37.68
N ALA A 101 48.70 -8.21 37.75
CA ALA A 101 48.76 -9.10 38.91
C ALA A 101 50.18 -9.69 39.09
N ARG A 102 50.86 -10.02 37.99
CA ARG A 102 52.23 -10.56 38.00
C ARG A 102 53.27 -9.54 38.50
N ALA A 103 53.08 -8.25 38.21
CA ALA A 103 53.92 -7.16 38.68
C ALA A 103 53.72 -6.82 40.18
N GLY A 104 52.76 -7.44 40.86
CA GLY A 104 52.52 -7.28 42.30
C GLY A 104 52.13 -5.84 42.68
N GLU A 105 52.81 -5.28 43.69
CA GLU A 105 52.57 -3.90 44.18
C GLU A 105 52.68 -2.85 43.06
N ASN A 106 53.65 -3.02 42.14
CA ASN A 106 53.90 -2.09 41.04
C ASN A 106 52.79 -2.12 39.96
N GLY A 107 51.98 -3.18 39.92
CA GLY A 107 50.92 -3.37 38.94
C GLY A 107 49.54 -2.87 39.38
N LYS A 108 49.36 -2.42 40.63
CA LYS A 108 48.04 -2.03 41.17
C LYS A 108 47.31 -0.99 40.31
N GLY A 109 48.01 0.05 39.84
CA GLY A 109 47.43 1.07 38.96
C GLY A 109 46.99 0.51 37.60
N PHE A 110 47.83 -0.34 36.99
CA PHE A 110 47.50 -1.00 35.72
C PHE A 110 46.33 -1.98 35.86
N SER A 111 46.18 -2.64 37.02
CA SER A 111 45.06 -3.55 37.29
C SER A 111 43.71 -2.83 37.27
N VAL A 112 43.65 -1.58 37.76
CA VAL A 112 42.42 -0.78 37.73
C VAL A 112 42.05 -0.42 36.29
N VAL A 113 43.03 0.05 35.51
CA VAL A 113 42.83 0.40 34.10
C VAL A 113 42.39 -0.82 33.29
N ALA A 114 43.02 -1.98 33.50
CA ALA A 114 42.65 -3.22 32.84
C ALA A 114 41.21 -3.67 33.16
N GLY A 115 40.77 -3.47 34.42
CA GLY A 115 39.38 -3.70 34.83
C GLY A 115 38.40 -2.79 34.09
N GLU A 116 38.72 -1.51 33.96
CA GLU A 116 37.85 -0.54 33.26
C GLU A 116 37.77 -0.86 31.76
N ILE A 117 38.88 -1.23 31.11
CA ILE A 117 38.90 -1.67 29.70
C ILE A 117 37.98 -2.87 29.48
N ARG A 118 38.01 -3.87 30.38
CA ARG A 118 37.13 -5.04 30.29
C ARG A 118 35.65 -4.65 30.47
N LYS A 119 35.36 -3.78 31.42
CA LYS A 119 34.01 -3.27 31.66
C LYS A 119 33.47 -2.52 30.44
N LEU A 120 34.26 -1.62 29.85
CA LEU A 120 33.91 -0.92 28.60
C LEU A 120 33.66 -1.88 27.43
N SER A 121 34.48 -2.91 27.29
CA SER A 121 34.33 -3.93 26.25
C SER A 121 33.08 -4.77 26.43
N SER A 122 32.73 -5.13 27.68
CA SER A 122 31.49 -5.83 28.02
C SER A 122 30.28 -4.96 27.70
N ASN A 123 30.25 -3.73 28.20
CA ASN A 123 29.16 -2.79 27.94
C ASN A 123 28.96 -2.56 26.43
N SER A 124 30.06 -2.46 25.67
CA SER A 124 29.98 -2.35 24.21
C SER A 124 29.33 -3.58 23.58
N SER A 125 29.66 -4.78 24.06
CA SER A 125 29.06 -6.03 23.57
C SER A 125 27.56 -6.13 23.88
N ASP A 126 27.15 -5.65 25.05
CA ASP A 126 25.73 -5.60 25.45
C ASP A 126 24.97 -4.59 24.57
N SER A 127 25.51 -3.38 24.36
CA SER A 127 24.89 -2.40 23.46
C SER A 127 24.79 -2.87 22.01
N LEU A 128 25.79 -3.62 21.52
CA LEU A 128 25.72 -4.22 20.18
C LEU A 128 24.56 -5.20 20.07
N LYS A 129 24.29 -5.98 21.13
CA LYS A 129 23.16 -6.91 21.15
C LYS A 129 21.82 -6.19 21.08
N ASP A 130 21.66 -5.09 21.82
CA ASP A 130 20.44 -4.27 21.78
C ASP A 130 20.20 -3.69 20.36
N ILE A 131 21.27 -3.30 19.67
CA ILE A 131 21.18 -2.84 18.27
C ILE A 131 20.82 -4.00 17.33
N GLU A 132 21.43 -5.18 17.50
CA GLU A 132 21.08 -6.39 16.72
C GLU A 132 19.58 -6.73 16.87
N ASP A 133 19.03 -6.63 18.08
CA ASP A 133 17.61 -6.90 18.33
C ASP A 133 16.70 -5.83 17.70
N THR A 134 17.07 -4.55 17.79
CA THR A 134 16.36 -3.46 17.10
C THR A 134 16.33 -3.66 15.58
N LEU A 135 17.44 -4.10 14.98
CA LEU A 135 17.49 -4.37 13.54
C LEU A 135 16.60 -5.55 13.12
N LYS A 136 16.42 -6.55 13.98
CA LYS A 136 15.47 -7.65 13.71
C LYS A 136 14.04 -7.12 13.68
N GLU A 137 13.66 -6.26 14.62
CA GLU A 137 12.33 -5.64 14.64
C GLU A 137 12.08 -4.82 13.37
N ILE A 138 13.06 -4.04 12.92
CA ILE A 138 12.97 -3.29 11.66
C ILE A 138 12.77 -4.24 10.48
N LYS A 139 13.50 -5.35 10.43
CA LYS A 139 13.34 -6.37 9.38
C LYS A 139 11.94 -6.98 9.38
N GLU A 140 11.33 -7.22 10.54
CA GLU A 140 9.95 -7.69 10.62
C GLU A 140 8.96 -6.65 10.07
N VAL A 141 9.19 -5.37 10.32
CA VAL A 141 8.37 -4.28 9.76
C VAL A 141 8.48 -4.24 8.24
N ILE A 142 9.69 -4.40 7.68
CA ILE A 142 9.93 -4.49 6.23
C ILE A 142 9.14 -5.65 5.60
N LEU A 143 9.14 -6.84 6.23
CA LEU A 143 8.37 -7.99 5.76
C LEU A 143 6.85 -7.71 5.77
N LYS A 144 6.35 -7.01 6.79
CA LYS A 144 4.94 -6.58 6.84
C LYS A 144 4.61 -5.61 5.71
N ILE A 145 5.49 -4.66 5.41
CA ILE A 145 5.32 -3.71 4.31
C ILE A 145 5.27 -4.46 2.97
N SER A 146 6.17 -5.43 2.74
CA SER A 146 6.16 -6.25 1.52
C SER A 146 4.82 -6.97 1.32
N ASN A 147 4.26 -7.56 2.39
CA ASN A 147 2.97 -8.23 2.31
C ASN A 147 1.82 -7.24 1.99
N ILE A 148 1.84 -6.05 2.59
CA ILE A 148 0.85 -5.00 2.28
C ILE A 148 0.92 -4.60 0.79
N VAL A 149 2.13 -4.47 0.25
CA VAL A 149 2.36 -4.19 -1.17
C VAL A 149 1.75 -5.30 -2.05
N ASP A 150 2.01 -6.57 -1.74
CA ASP A 150 1.47 -7.70 -2.50
C ASP A 150 -0.07 -7.71 -2.49
N VAL A 151 -0.68 -7.44 -1.33
CA VAL A 151 -2.14 -7.34 -1.19
C VAL A 151 -2.70 -6.15 -1.99
N ASN A 152 -2.03 -5.00 -1.97
CA ASN A 152 -2.45 -3.82 -2.73
C ASN A 152 -2.38 -4.06 -4.24
N LEU A 153 -1.33 -4.73 -4.72
CA LEU A 153 -1.20 -5.10 -6.13
C LEU A 153 -2.31 -6.06 -6.56
N ALA A 154 -2.64 -7.05 -5.73
CA ALA A 154 -3.75 -7.97 -6.00
C ALA A 154 -5.10 -7.24 -6.07
N LYS A 155 -5.37 -6.33 -5.12
CA LYS A 155 -6.60 -5.53 -5.10
C LYS A 155 -6.70 -4.55 -6.27
N SER A 156 -5.60 -3.91 -6.65
CA SER A 156 -5.56 -3.04 -7.82
C SER A 156 -5.88 -3.82 -9.10
N LYS A 157 -5.35 -5.04 -9.23
CA LYS A 157 -5.71 -5.93 -10.35
C LYS A 157 -7.20 -6.28 -10.36
N GLU A 158 -7.76 -6.66 -9.21
CA GLU A 158 -9.20 -6.94 -9.08
C GLU A 158 -10.06 -5.72 -9.45
N GLN A 159 -9.63 -4.50 -9.08
CA GLN A 159 -10.31 -3.26 -9.47
C GLN A 159 -10.33 -3.06 -10.98
N VAL A 160 -9.21 -3.32 -11.67
CA VAL A 160 -9.15 -3.21 -13.14
C VAL A 160 -10.09 -4.24 -13.80
N GLU A 161 -10.09 -5.49 -13.35
CA GLU A 161 -11.03 -6.51 -13.83
C GLU A 161 -12.50 -6.13 -13.55
N GLY A 162 -12.76 -5.48 -12.40
CA GLY A 162 -14.07 -4.93 -12.05
C GLY A 162 -14.51 -3.82 -13.01
N ILE A 163 -13.61 -2.89 -13.35
CA ILE A 163 -13.87 -1.81 -14.31
C ILE A 163 -14.24 -2.38 -15.68
N GLU A 164 -13.49 -3.35 -16.21
CA GLU A 164 -13.78 -3.96 -17.51
C GLU A 164 -15.20 -4.56 -17.55
N ASN A 165 -15.64 -5.18 -16.45
CA ASN A 165 -17.00 -5.71 -16.33
C ASN A 165 -18.07 -4.60 -16.30
N VAL A 166 -17.82 -3.50 -15.59
CA VAL A 166 -18.74 -2.35 -15.56
C VAL A 166 -18.79 -1.68 -16.93
N GLU A 167 -17.67 -1.50 -17.62
CA GLU A 167 -17.62 -0.94 -18.97
C GLU A 167 -18.42 -1.78 -19.97
N LYS A 168 -18.33 -3.11 -19.89
CA LYS A 168 -19.14 -4.01 -20.70
C LYS A 168 -20.64 -3.86 -20.42
N ASN A 169 -21.03 -3.71 -19.15
CA ASN A 169 -22.42 -3.49 -18.77
C ASN A 169 -22.92 -2.13 -19.29
N ILE A 170 -22.11 -1.08 -19.18
CA ILE A 170 -22.42 0.25 -19.74
C ILE A 170 -22.62 0.19 -21.24
N ALA A 171 -21.77 -0.55 -21.97
CA ALA A 171 -21.92 -0.74 -23.41
C ALA A 171 -23.27 -1.41 -23.75
N SER A 172 -23.63 -2.48 -23.04
CA SER A 172 -24.93 -3.15 -23.22
C SER A 172 -26.11 -2.22 -22.96
N ILE A 173 -26.07 -1.42 -21.89
CA ILE A 173 -27.16 -0.48 -21.58
C ILE A 173 -27.25 0.62 -22.65
N ARG A 174 -26.11 1.11 -23.14
CA ARG A 174 -26.07 2.09 -24.24
C ARG A 174 -26.72 1.54 -25.51
N ASP A 175 -26.46 0.28 -25.85
CA ASP A 175 -27.07 -0.39 -26.99
C ASP A 175 -28.60 -0.55 -26.81
N GLU A 176 -29.07 -0.89 -25.60
CA GLU A 176 -30.50 -0.94 -25.28
C GLU A 176 -31.18 0.43 -25.44
N ILE A 177 -30.54 1.51 -24.97
CA ILE A 177 -31.06 2.89 -25.13
C ILE A 177 -31.18 3.26 -26.62
N LEU A 178 -30.16 2.95 -27.42
CA LEU A 178 -30.19 3.20 -28.86
C LEU A 178 -31.32 2.40 -29.53
N GLY A 179 -31.55 1.16 -29.10
CA GLY A 179 -32.66 0.32 -29.57
C GLY A 179 -34.05 0.82 -29.19
N ILE A 180 -34.20 1.60 -28.11
CA ILE A 180 -35.49 2.22 -27.71
C ILE A 180 -35.74 3.53 -28.49
N THR A 181 -34.69 4.18 -28.98
CA THR A 181 -34.76 5.49 -29.67
C THR A 181 -34.96 5.34 -31.19
N MET A 182 -34.63 4.17 -31.77
CA MET A 182 -34.86 3.82 -33.19
C MET A 182 -36.23 3.21 -33.44
#